data_AF-A0A1H6S2D4-F1
#
_entry.id   AF-A0A1H6S2D4-F1
#
_cell.length_a   1.000
_cell.length_b   1.000
_cell.length_c   1.000
_cell.angle_alpha   90.00
_cell.angle_beta   90.00
_cell.angle_gamma   90.00
#
_symmetry.space_group_name_H-M   'P 1'
#
loop_
_entity.id
_entity.type
_entity.pdbx_description
1 polymer ?
#
loop_
_entity_poly.entity_id
_entity_poly.type
_entity_poly.pdbx_seq_one_letter_code
_entity_poly.pdbx_strand_id
1 'polypeptide(L)'
;MKNDYSKIAKRISIISIVVIIIGYFLWTILFPIQDINTLTDAELLATQKQFALNYSLGRFLLYLGFTGVIGSSLYLFMKAIQKRIMPNR
;
A
#
# COMPACT_ATOMS: atom_id res chain seq x y z
N MET A 1 -5.69 -26.99 -9.85
CA MET A 1 -5.69 -25.60 -10.36
C MET A 1 -6.45 -24.57 -9.50
N LYS A 2 -7.61 -24.84 -8.88
CA LYS A 2 -8.38 -23.84 -8.07
C LYS A 2 -7.64 -23.24 -6.85
N ASN A 3 -6.57 -23.88 -6.35
CA ASN A 3 -5.84 -23.45 -5.16
C ASN A 3 -4.66 -22.51 -5.46
N ASP A 4 -4.15 -22.52 -6.69
CA ASP A 4 -2.89 -21.85 -7.02
C ASP A 4 -3.08 -20.33 -7.11
N TYR A 5 -4.20 -19.86 -7.67
CA TYR A 5 -4.54 -18.45 -7.71
C TYR A 5 -4.75 -17.82 -6.33
N SER A 6 -5.30 -18.56 -5.36
CA SER A 6 -5.39 -18.06 -3.98
C SER A 6 -4.06 -18.01 -3.27
N LYS A 7 -3.16 -18.96 -3.55
CA LYS A 7 -1.78 -18.89 -3.06
C LYS A 7 -1.06 -17.68 -3.65
N ILE A 8 -1.24 -17.42 -4.95
CA ILE A 8 -0.68 -16.26 -5.64
C ILE A 8 -1.24 -14.97 -5.02
N ALA A 9 -2.56 -14.85 -4.84
CA ALA A 9 -3.16 -13.66 -4.22
C ALA A 9 -2.64 -13.40 -2.80
N LYS A 10 -2.43 -14.45 -1.99
CA LYS A 10 -1.79 -14.32 -0.67
C LYS A 10 -0.34 -13.84 -0.77
N ARG A 11 0.44 -14.38 -1.72
CA ARG A 11 1.83 -13.93 -1.96
C ARG A 11 1.87 -12.47 -2.41
N ILE A 12 0.99 -12.07 -3.33
CA ILE A 12 0.84 -10.68 -3.76
C ILE A 12 0.54 -9.79 -2.55
N SER A 13 -0.42 -10.17 -1.70
CA SER A 13 -0.74 -9.41 -0.50
C SER A 13 0.48 -9.23 0.42
N ILE A 14 1.26 -10.28 0.66
CA ILE A 14 2.48 -10.20 1.49
C ILE A 14 3.52 -9.26 0.85
N ILE A 15 3.79 -9.42 -0.45
CA ILE A 15 4.72 -8.56 -1.19
C ILE A 15 4.25 -7.11 -1.14
N SER A 16 2.96 -6.87 -1.33
CA SER A 16 2.37 -5.54 -1.26
C SER A 16 2.53 -4.89 0.11
N ILE A 17 2.39 -5.65 1.20
CA ILE A 17 2.67 -5.16 2.57
C ILE A 17 4.14 -4.76 2.70
N VAL A 18 5.07 -5.61 2.26
CA VAL A 18 6.52 -5.27 2.29
C VAL A 18 6.81 -4.01 1.49
N VAL A 19 6.20 -3.86 0.30
CA VAL A 19 6.32 -2.67 -0.54
C VAL A 19 5.76 -1.43 0.16
N ILE A 20 4.64 -1.52 0.89
CA ILE A 20 4.08 -0.43 1.70
C ILE A 20 5.08 -0.02 2.80
N ILE A 21 5.64 -0.99 3.52
CA ILE A 21 6.61 -0.70 4.60
C ILE A 21 7.81 0.06 4.04
N ILE A 22 8.39 -0.41 2.94
CA ILE A 22 9.51 0.26 2.28
C ILE A 22 9.08 1.65 1.80
N GLY A 23 7.93 1.76 1.12
CA GLY A 23 7.39 3.03 0.64
C GLY A 23 7.18 4.05 1.76
N TYR A 24 6.69 3.59 2.91
CA TYR A 24 6.49 4.42 4.10
C TYR A 24 7.81 4.97 4.64
N PHE A 25 8.84 4.14 4.79
CA PHE A 25 10.16 4.62 5.23
C PHE A 25 10.81 5.58 4.23
N LEU A 26 10.58 5.39 2.93
CA LEU A 26 11.08 6.31 1.91
C LEU A 26 10.35 7.65 1.89
N TRP A 27 9.03 7.62 2.14
CA TRP A 27 8.16 8.78 2.07
C TRP A 27 8.12 9.59 3.38
N THR A 28 8.35 8.95 4.53
CA THR A 28 8.20 9.58 5.84
C THR A 28 9.24 10.69 6.06
N ILE A 29 8.82 11.72 6.79
CA ILE A 29 9.69 12.82 7.22
C ILE A 29 10.41 12.36 8.49
N LEU A 30 11.73 12.25 8.41
CA LEU A 30 12.56 11.78 9.54
C LEU A 30 12.70 12.80 10.66
N PHE A 31 12.51 14.08 10.34
CA PHE A 31 12.64 15.19 11.28
C PHE A 31 11.26 15.78 11.61
N PRO A 32 10.89 15.92 12.89
CA PRO A 32 9.65 16.58 13.25
C PRO A 32 9.72 18.06 12.83
N ILE A 33 8.84 18.45 11.91
CA ILE A 33 8.70 19.85 11.51
C ILE A 33 7.84 20.55 12.57
N GLN A 34 8.36 21.64 13.11
CA GLN A 34 7.59 22.51 14.00
C GLN A 34 6.64 23.36 13.13
N ASP A 35 5.40 23.56 13.57
CA ASP A 35 4.38 24.37 12.89
C ASP A 35 3.89 23.87 11.52
N ILE A 36 3.76 22.55 11.34
CA ILE A 36 3.20 21.95 10.10
C ILE A 36 1.82 22.54 9.75
N ASN A 37 1.01 22.88 10.76
CA ASN A 37 -0.36 23.38 10.57
C ASN A 37 -0.42 24.81 10.03
N THR A 38 0.70 25.54 9.98
CA THR A 38 0.77 26.88 9.39
C THR A 38 1.30 26.87 7.95
N LEU A 39 1.74 25.71 7.44
CA LEU A 39 2.23 25.58 6.07
C LEU A 39 1.06 25.53 5.08
N THR A 40 1.21 26.21 3.95
CA THR A 40 0.35 26.00 2.79
C THR A 40 0.61 24.62 2.17
N ASP A 41 -0.34 24.09 1.39
CA ASP A 41 -0.17 22.78 0.72
C ASP A 41 1.10 22.70 -0.15
N ALA A 42 1.45 23.82 -0.79
CA ALA A 42 2.65 23.93 -1.62
C ALA A 42 3.94 23.85 -0.79
N GLU A 43 3.97 24.53 0.35
CA GLU A 43 5.09 24.49 1.28
C GLU A 43 5.21 23.11 1.93
N LEU A 44 4.10 22.52 2.37
CA LEU A 44 4.07 21.16 2.91
C LEU A 44 4.66 20.15 1.91
N LEU A 45 4.29 20.23 0.64
CA LEU A 45 4.83 19.37 -0.40
C LEU A 45 6.33 19.61 -0.63
N ALA A 46 6.78 20.87 -0.62
CA ALA A 46 8.19 21.20 -0.75
C ALA A 46 9.00 20.64 0.42
N THR A 47 8.50 20.80 1.64
CA THR A 47 9.08 20.27 2.86
C THR A 47 9.11 18.74 2.84
N GLN A 48 8.02 18.08 2.46
CA GLN A 48 7.99 16.62 2.30
C GLN A 48 9.03 16.13 1.29
N LYS A 49 9.21 16.83 0.16
CA LYS A 49 10.23 16.48 -0.84
C LYS A 49 11.66 16.69 -0.32
N GLN A 50 11.87 17.69 0.54
CA GLN A 50 13.19 18.01 1.09
C GLN A 50 13.63 17.04 2.19
N PHE A 51 12.69 16.62 3.05
CA PHE A 51 13.02 15.86 4.27
C PHE A 51 12.67 14.37 4.20
N ALA A 52 11.92 13.92 3.19
CA ALA A 52 11.75 12.50 2.93
C ALA A 52 13.04 11.91 2.34
N LEU A 53 13.31 10.64 2.63
CA LEU A 53 14.47 9.94 2.07
C LEU A 53 14.39 9.84 0.54
N ASN A 54 13.19 9.53 0.03
CA ASN A 54 12.86 9.64 -1.37
C ASN A 54 11.33 9.78 -1.55
N TYR A 55 10.85 11.02 -1.61
CA TYR A 55 9.42 11.30 -1.70
C TYR A 55 8.74 10.63 -2.90
N SER A 56 9.33 10.74 -4.08
CA SER A 56 8.73 10.25 -5.33
C SER A 56 8.64 8.72 -5.34
N LEU A 57 9.74 8.04 -5.03
CA LEU A 57 9.78 6.58 -4.96
C LEU A 57 8.91 6.04 -3.82
N GLY A 58 8.98 6.66 -2.64
CA GLY A 58 8.16 6.29 -1.50
C GLY A 58 6.66 6.37 -1.82
N ARG A 59 6.21 7.49 -2.41
CA ARG A 59 4.83 7.68 -2.86
C ARG A 59 4.43 6.64 -3.92
N PHE A 60 5.29 6.37 -4.89
CA PHE A 60 5.04 5.34 -5.90
C PHE A 60 4.87 3.95 -5.28
N LEU A 61 5.77 3.53 -4.39
CA LEU A 61 5.70 2.24 -3.71
C LEU A 61 4.45 2.15 -2.82
N LEU A 62 4.08 3.23 -2.12
CA LEU A 62 2.84 3.26 -1.35
C LEU A 62 1.62 2.99 -2.25
N TYR A 63 1.47 3.69 -3.38
CA TYR A 63 0.36 3.43 -4.30
C TYR A 63 0.38 2.02 -4.89
N LEU A 64 1.55 1.53 -5.30
CA LEU A 64 1.69 0.17 -5.83
C LEU A 64 1.30 -0.88 -4.80
N GLY A 65 1.80 -0.72 -3.57
CA GLY A 65 1.50 -1.59 -2.45
C GLY A 65 0.03 -1.57 -2.06
N PHE A 66 -0.57 -0.39 -1.88
CA PHE A 66 -2.01 -0.30 -1.57
C PHE A 66 -2.88 -0.89 -2.67
N THR A 67 -2.56 -0.64 -3.95
CA THR A 67 -3.29 -1.23 -5.09
C THR A 67 -3.22 -2.76 -5.04
N GLY A 68 -2.04 -3.32 -4.75
CA GLY A 68 -1.86 -4.77 -4.63
C GLY A 68 -2.60 -5.39 -3.44
N VAL A 69 -2.61 -4.72 -2.27
CA VAL A 69 -3.40 -5.16 -1.10
C VAL A 69 -4.89 -5.12 -1.41
N ILE A 70 -5.40 -4.03 -1.98
CA ILE A 70 -6.82 -3.88 -2.32
C ILE A 70 -7.24 -4.96 -3.32
N GLY A 71 -6.51 -5.12 -4.43
CA GLY A 71 -6.83 -6.09 -5.46
C GLY A 71 -6.79 -7.54 -4.97
N SER A 72 -5.75 -7.91 -4.22
CA SER A 72 -5.64 -9.26 -3.65
C SER A 72 -6.71 -9.55 -2.59
N SER A 73 -7.06 -8.56 -1.77
CA SER A 73 -8.11 -8.67 -0.75
C SER A 73 -9.48 -8.83 -1.40
N LEU A 74 -9.82 -8.01 -2.42
CA LEU A 74 -11.08 -8.12 -3.16
C LEU A 74 -11.22 -9.50 -3.81
N TYR A 75 -10.16 -10.01 -4.45
CA TYR A 75 -10.18 -11.35 -5.04
C TYR A 75 -10.45 -12.44 -3.98
N LEU A 76 -9.73 -12.41 -2.86
CA LEU A 76 -9.90 -13.39 -1.78
C LEU A 76 -11.29 -13.30 -1.14
N PHE A 77 -11.81 -12.09 -0.98
CA PHE A 77 -13.15 -11.83 -0.45
C PHE A 77 -14.23 -12.39 -1.38
N MET A 78 -14.15 -12.10 -2.69
CA MET A 78 -15.08 -12.65 -3.69
C MET A 78 -15.06 -14.17 -3.70
N LYS A 79 -13.87 -14.79 -3.60
CA LYS A 79 -13.76 -16.25 -3.49
C LYS A 79 -14.38 -16.78 -2.20
N ALA A 80 -14.22 -16.09 -1.08
CA ALA A 80 -14.84 -16.48 0.18
C ALA A 80 -16.38 -16.41 0.11
N ILE A 81 -16.92 -15.38 -0.53
CA ILE A 81 -18.36 -15.24 -0.81
C ILE A 81 -18.84 -16.39 -1.70
N GLN A 82 -18.18 -16.65 -2.83
CA GLN A 82 -18.55 -17.74 -3.75
C GLN A 82 -18.57 -19.09 -3.03
N LYS A 83 -17.58 -19.38 -2.19
CA LYS A 83 -17.54 -20.61 -1.39
C LYS A 83 -18.72 -20.72 -0.42
N ARG A 84 -19.17 -19.61 0.17
CA ARG A 84 -20.35 -19.59 1.06
C ARG A 84 -21.66 -19.78 0.30
N ILE A 85 -21.79 -19.19 -0.89
CA ILE A 85 -23.02 -19.25 -1.71
C ILE A 85 -23.15 -20.60 -2.43
N MET A 86 -22.04 -21.19 -2.90
CA MET A 86 -22.02 -22.47 -3.62
C MET A 86 -20.99 -23.44 -3.01
N PRO A 87 -21.33 -24.11 -1.90
CA PRO A 87 -20.38 -24.98 -1.17
C PRO A 87 -19.97 -26.25 -1.92
N ASN A 88 -20.74 -26.69 -2.95
CA ASN A 88 -20.58 -27.99 -3.62
C ASN A 88 -20.02 -27.93 -5.07
N ARG A 89 -19.21 -26.93 -5.45
CA ARG A 89 -18.52 -26.89 -6.76
C ARG A 89 -17.02 -26.56 -6.69
#